data_AF-A0A948I246-F1
#
_entry.id   AF-A0A948I246-F1
#
_cell.length_a   1.000
_cell.length_b   1.000
_cell.length_c   1.000
_cell.angle_alpha   90.00
_cell.angle_beta   90.00
_cell.angle_gamma   90.00
#
_symmetry.space_group_name_H-M   'P 1'
#
loop_
_entity.id
_entity.type
_entity.pdbx_description
1 polymer ?
#
loop_
_entity_poly.entity_id
_entity_poly.type
_entity_poly.pdbx_seq_one_letter_code
_entity_poly.pdbx_strand_id
1 'polypeptide(L)'
;SLFVIPALVYHFVSGIEHWIENKEFRAIPALTILPKLAGSLLAIGLLYTNLGLAYFDLEILFTENSPWNLGYEYFLTERGNLFAYSFQPFVLALTPGPADGALLGRPIFLGVLAYLLLMALCSAISFWLWSFVNAVRAVICCGIIALLTAWMTIYFVALLFWSLYVLNFWVLAIIALFYQYRRQRA
;
A
#
# COMPACT_ATOMS: atom_id res chain seq x y z
N SER A 1 3.77 1.89 20.11
CA SER A 1 2.32 1.81 19.81
C SER A 1 2.04 1.74 18.31
N LEU A 2 2.73 2.49 17.44
CA LEU A 2 2.45 2.56 15.98
C LEU A 2 2.47 1.22 15.22
N PHE A 3 3.24 0.23 15.65
CA PHE A 3 3.25 -1.10 15.01
C PHE A 3 2.14 -2.04 15.52
N VAL A 4 1.46 -1.69 16.61
CA VAL A 4 0.37 -2.49 17.18
C VAL A 4 -0.85 -2.47 16.28
N ILE A 5 -1.16 -1.32 15.66
CA ILE A 5 -2.34 -1.17 14.80
C ILE A 5 -2.23 -2.10 13.57
N PRO A 6 -1.13 -2.08 12.78
CA PRO A 6 -0.96 -3.04 11.68
C PRO A 6 -1.01 -4.51 12.11
N ALA A 7 -0.41 -4.83 13.26
CA ALA A 7 -0.41 -6.20 13.77
C ALA A 7 -1.83 -6.68 14.13
N LEU A 8 -2.63 -5.83 14.79
CA LEU A 8 -4.01 -6.14 15.13
C LEU A 8 -4.88 -6.30 13.87
N VAL A 9 -4.76 -5.39 12.90
CA VAL A 9 -5.49 -5.46 11.63
C VAL A 9 -5.12 -6.74 10.88
N TYR A 10 -3.82 -7.06 10.80
CA TYR A 10 -3.35 -8.29 10.17
C TYR A 10 -3.89 -9.55 10.86
N HIS A 11 -3.85 -9.61 12.19
CA HIS A 11 -4.37 -10.75 12.94
C HIS A 11 -5.89 -10.92 12.77
N PHE A 12 -6.63 -9.82 12.78
CA PHE A 12 -8.07 -9.85 12.58
C PHE A 12 -8.43 -10.35 11.18
N VAL A 13 -7.79 -9.79 10.15
CA VAL A 13 -8.06 -10.17 8.76
C VAL A 13 -7.60 -11.59 8.45
N SER A 14 -6.44 -12.03 8.93
CA SER A 14 -5.99 -13.41 8.75
C SER A 14 -6.93 -14.43 9.42
N GLY A 15 -7.56 -14.06 10.54
CA GLY A 15 -8.64 -14.83 11.15
C GLY A 15 -9.85 -14.97 10.22
N ILE A 16 -10.30 -13.88 9.61
CA ILE A 16 -11.42 -13.89 8.65
C ILE A 16 -11.07 -14.71 7.40
N GLU A 17 -9.87 -14.53 6.85
CA GLU A 17 -9.38 -15.31 5.70
C GLU A 17 -9.46 -16.80 6.01
N HIS A 18 -8.97 -17.23 7.17
CA HIS A 18 -8.99 -18.66 7.54
C HIS A 18 -10.41 -19.25 7.63
N TRP A 19 -11.41 -18.43 7.99
CA TRP A 19 -12.82 -18.86 8.04
C TRP A 19 -13.47 -18.98 6.67
N ILE A 20 -13.07 -18.15 5.70
CA ILE A 20 -13.67 -18.10 4.35
C ILE A 20 -12.95 -19.05 3.39
N GLU A 21 -11.68 -19.31 3.64
CA GLU A 21 -10.77 -19.99 2.73
C GLU A 21 -11.11 -21.47 2.49
N ASN A 22 -11.14 -21.85 1.21
CA ASN A 22 -11.15 -23.25 0.80
C ASN A 22 -9.71 -23.79 0.78
N LYS A 23 -9.48 -25.05 1.19
CA LYS A 23 -8.13 -25.66 1.20
C LYS A 23 -7.42 -25.59 -0.15
N GLU A 24 -8.19 -25.65 -1.24
CA GLU A 24 -7.68 -25.56 -2.62
C GLU A 24 -7.20 -24.15 -3.00
N PHE A 25 -7.65 -23.11 -2.29
CA PHE A 25 -7.26 -21.73 -2.56
C PHE A 25 -5.75 -21.50 -2.37
N ARG A 26 -5.17 -22.04 -1.28
CA ARG A 26 -3.71 -21.94 -1.01
C ARG A 26 -2.86 -22.72 -2.00
N ALA A 27 -3.44 -23.72 -2.66
CA ALA A 27 -2.71 -24.53 -3.62
C ALA A 27 -2.41 -23.76 -4.92
N ILE A 28 -3.07 -22.62 -5.16
CA ILE A 28 -2.88 -21.80 -6.36
C ILE A 28 -2.14 -20.51 -5.98
N PRO A 29 -0.81 -20.43 -6.21
CA PRO A 29 -0.01 -19.25 -5.85
C PRO A 29 -0.53 -17.95 -6.49
N ALA A 30 -1.08 -18.03 -7.70
CA ALA A 30 -1.64 -16.86 -8.39
C ALA A 30 -2.75 -16.19 -7.57
N LEU A 31 -3.62 -16.95 -6.90
CA LEU A 31 -4.72 -16.41 -6.09
C LEU A 31 -4.26 -15.79 -4.77
N THR A 32 -3.02 -16.03 -4.34
CA THR A 32 -2.46 -15.42 -3.12
C THR A 32 -1.48 -14.29 -3.43
N ILE A 33 -0.75 -14.36 -4.54
CA ILE A 33 0.27 -13.37 -4.93
C ILE A 33 -0.37 -12.21 -5.69
N LEU A 34 -1.24 -12.47 -6.66
CA LEU A 34 -1.82 -11.42 -7.49
C LEU A 34 -2.64 -10.41 -6.68
N PRO A 35 -3.49 -10.81 -5.72
CA PRO A 35 -4.22 -9.83 -4.92
C PRO A 35 -3.29 -8.96 -4.06
N LYS A 36 -2.18 -9.52 -3.55
CA LYS A 36 -1.18 -8.74 -2.80
C LYS A 36 -0.55 -7.68 -3.69
N LEU A 37 -0.08 -8.07 -4.88
CA LEU A 37 0.52 -7.13 -5.83
C LEU A 37 -0.48 -6.07 -6.28
N ALA A 38 -1.71 -6.48 -6.59
CA ALA A 38 -2.79 -5.56 -6.96
C ALA A 38 -3.08 -4.56 -5.82
N GLY A 39 -3.16 -5.03 -4.57
CA GLY A 39 -3.33 -4.19 -3.39
C GLY A 39 -2.20 -3.19 -3.18
N SER A 40 -0.94 -3.64 -3.25
CA SER A 40 0.23 -2.76 -3.12
C SER A 40 0.27 -1.70 -4.22
N LEU A 41 0.05 -2.09 -5.47
CA LEU A 41 0.04 -1.17 -6.61
C LEU A 41 -1.10 -0.16 -6.50
N LEU A 42 -2.28 -0.61 -6.08
CA LEU A 42 -3.42 0.27 -5.83
C LEU A 42 -3.09 1.31 -4.77
N ALA A 43 -2.51 0.89 -3.65
CA ALA A 43 -2.07 1.79 -2.58
C ALA A 43 -1.06 2.84 -3.06
N ILE A 44 -0.05 2.43 -3.83
CA ILE A 44 0.93 3.34 -4.42
C ILE A 44 0.24 4.33 -5.36
N GLY A 45 -0.67 3.86 -6.20
CA GLY A 45 -1.45 4.71 -7.10
C GLY A 45 -2.33 5.72 -6.35
N LEU A 46 -3.00 5.30 -5.27
CA LEU A 46 -3.80 6.18 -4.43
C LEU A 46 -2.96 7.24 -3.73
N LEU A 47 -1.82 6.85 -3.16
CA LEU A 47 -0.88 7.76 -2.53
C LEU A 47 -0.40 8.83 -3.52
N TYR A 48 0.03 8.41 -4.71
CA TYR A 48 0.56 9.31 -5.72
C TYR A 48 -0.49 10.31 -6.23
N THR A 49 -1.72 9.84 -6.45
CA THR A 49 -2.80 10.67 -7.02
C THR A 49 -3.41 11.64 -6.02
N ASN A 50 -3.42 11.30 -4.73
CA ASN A 50 -4.01 12.17 -3.69
C ASN A 50 -2.99 13.13 -3.08
N LEU A 51 -1.73 12.72 -2.93
CA LEU A 51 -0.70 13.54 -2.28
C LEU A 51 0.14 14.32 -3.30
N GLY A 52 0.39 13.75 -4.48
CA GLY A 52 1.30 14.32 -5.47
C GLY A 52 2.78 14.10 -5.15
N LEU A 53 3.65 14.45 -6.10
CA LEU A 53 5.09 14.18 -6.05
C LEU A 53 5.82 14.89 -4.90
N ALA A 54 5.40 16.10 -4.54
CA ALA A 54 6.06 16.91 -3.51
C ALA A 54 6.08 16.23 -2.13
N TYR A 55 5.15 15.32 -1.85
CA TYR A 55 5.11 14.56 -0.60
C TYR A 55 6.19 13.48 -0.53
N PHE A 56 6.77 13.09 -1.66
CA PHE A 56 7.82 12.08 -1.74
C PHE A 56 9.21 12.70 -1.97
N ASP A 57 9.27 14.03 -2.06
CA ASP A 57 10.51 14.77 -2.22
C ASP A 57 11.28 14.84 -0.89
N LEU A 58 12.48 14.26 -0.88
CA LEU A 58 13.34 14.22 0.30
C LEU A 58 13.88 15.60 0.69
N GLU A 59 14.01 16.53 -0.26
CA GLU A 59 14.47 17.88 0.03
C GLU A 59 13.40 18.65 0.81
N ILE A 60 12.15 18.53 0.38
CA ILE A 60 10.99 19.14 1.05
C ILE A 60 10.72 18.45 2.39
N LEU A 61 10.94 17.13 2.46
CA LEU A 61 10.66 16.30 3.63
C LEU A 61 11.27 16.87 4.92
N PHE A 62 12.49 17.40 4.89
CA PHE A 62 13.20 17.86 6.09
C PHE A 62 13.02 19.35 6.38
N THR A 63 12.16 20.05 5.64
CA THR A 63 11.85 21.47 5.89
C THR A 63 10.82 21.64 7.00
N GLU A 64 10.76 22.83 7.61
CA GLU A 64 9.73 23.15 8.62
C GLU A 64 8.31 23.10 8.05
N ASN A 65 8.17 23.45 6.76
CA ASN A 65 6.93 23.41 6.00
C ASN A 65 6.68 22.03 5.34
N SER A 66 7.33 20.97 5.84
CA SER A 66 7.16 19.63 5.31
C SER A 66 5.71 19.18 5.39
N PRO A 67 5.16 18.54 4.34
CA PRO A 67 3.82 17.98 4.38
C PRO A 67 3.66 16.84 5.39
N TRP A 68 4.77 16.36 5.97
CA TRP A 68 4.83 15.34 7.00
C TRP A 68 4.94 15.92 8.42
N ASN A 69 4.95 17.25 8.57
CA ASN A 69 4.82 17.94 9.84
C ASN A 69 3.40 17.82 10.40
N LEU A 70 3.08 16.61 10.85
CA LEU A 70 1.75 16.21 11.27
C LEU A 70 1.80 15.65 12.69
N GLY A 71 0.80 16.02 13.50
CA GLY A 71 0.56 15.40 14.79
C GLY A 71 0.21 13.92 14.65
N TYR A 72 0.44 13.15 15.71
CA TYR A 72 0.19 11.70 15.75
C TYR A 72 -1.24 11.30 15.34
N GLU A 73 -2.25 12.01 15.84
CA GLU A 73 -3.65 11.72 15.54
C GLU A 73 -3.96 11.95 14.06
N TYR A 74 -3.54 13.10 13.53
CA TYR A 74 -3.72 13.44 12.13
C TYR A 74 -2.99 12.44 11.22
N PHE A 75 -1.80 12.00 11.60
CA PHE A 75 -1.10 10.92 10.90
C PHE A 75 -1.98 9.67 10.82
N LEU A 76 -2.55 9.20 11.93
CA LEU A 76 -3.36 7.98 11.96
C LEU A 76 -4.65 8.11 11.15
N THR A 77 -5.34 9.26 11.22
CA THR A 77 -6.67 9.41 10.60
C THR A 77 -6.61 9.80 9.12
N GLU A 78 -5.58 10.55 8.70
CA GLU A 78 -5.51 11.16 7.36
C GLU A 78 -4.40 10.61 6.48
N ARG A 79 -3.32 10.06 7.05
CA ARG A 79 -2.15 9.57 6.26
C ARG A 79 -1.96 8.07 6.34
N GLY A 80 -2.08 7.48 7.53
CA GLY A 80 -2.01 6.04 7.72
C GLY A 80 -3.29 5.30 7.34
N ASN A 81 -4.38 6.03 7.09
CA ASN A 81 -5.69 5.45 6.83
C ASN A 81 -6.00 5.36 5.33
N LEU A 82 -6.08 4.14 4.79
CA LEU A 82 -6.49 3.90 3.40
C LEU A 82 -7.79 4.60 3.02
N PHE A 83 -8.76 4.67 3.93
CA PHE A 83 -10.08 5.22 3.65
C PHE A 83 -10.11 6.75 3.58
N ALA A 84 -9.03 7.43 3.96
CA ALA A 84 -8.88 8.88 3.76
C ALA A 84 -8.53 9.24 2.29
N TYR A 85 -8.11 8.26 1.49
CA TYR A 85 -7.71 8.47 0.10
C TYR A 85 -8.90 8.36 -0.84
N SER A 86 -9.12 9.38 -1.67
CA SER A 86 -10.18 9.34 -2.68
C SER A 86 -9.77 8.47 -3.86
N PHE A 87 -10.72 7.65 -4.33
CA PHE A 87 -10.55 6.84 -5.54
C PHE A 87 -10.75 7.65 -6.83
N GLN A 88 -11.41 8.82 -6.75
CA GLN A 88 -11.76 9.62 -7.92
C GLN A 88 -10.53 10.14 -8.68
N PRO A 89 -9.50 10.73 -8.04
CA PRO A 89 -8.27 11.13 -8.72
C PRO A 89 -7.56 9.97 -9.43
N PHE A 90 -7.61 8.78 -8.83
CA PHE A 90 -7.05 7.56 -9.41
C PHE A 90 -7.77 7.14 -10.70
N VAL A 91 -9.11 7.19 -10.71
CA VAL A 91 -9.91 6.89 -11.92
C VAL A 91 -9.66 7.93 -13.01
N LEU A 92 -9.60 9.21 -12.65
CA LEU A 92 -9.31 10.28 -13.61
C LEU A 92 -7.91 10.11 -14.24
N ALA A 93 -6.92 9.66 -13.47
CA ALA A 93 -5.57 9.38 -13.97
C ALA A 93 -5.51 8.23 -14.99
N LEU A 94 -6.51 7.34 -15.00
CA LEU A 94 -6.66 6.27 -16.01
C LEU A 94 -7.29 6.76 -17.32
N THR A 95 -7.92 7.94 -17.33
CA THR A 95 -8.55 8.50 -18.53
C THR A 95 -7.54 9.30 -19.38
N PRO A 96 -7.59 9.20 -20.72
CA PRO A 96 -6.72 9.98 -21.60
C PRO A 96 -7.11 11.46 -21.57
N GLY A 97 -6.50 12.22 -20.65
CA GLY A 97 -6.61 13.68 -20.55
C GLY A 97 -5.35 14.42 -21.00
N PRO A 98 -5.45 15.72 -21.34
CA PRO A 98 -4.36 16.53 -21.90
C PRO A 98 -3.31 17.00 -20.87
N ALA A 99 -3.26 16.44 -19.66
CA ALA A 99 -2.38 16.96 -18.60
C ALA A 99 -0.90 16.58 -18.83
N ASP A 100 -0.06 17.61 -18.94
CA ASP A 100 1.38 17.58 -19.26
C ASP A 100 2.30 16.85 -18.25
N GLY A 101 1.77 16.28 -17.16
CA GLY A 101 2.53 15.47 -16.18
C GLY A 101 2.61 13.97 -16.50
N ALA A 102 2.12 13.56 -17.67
CA ALA A 102 1.69 12.20 -17.96
C ALA A 102 2.79 11.18 -18.34
N LEU A 103 4.05 11.58 -18.50
CA LEU A 103 5.09 10.70 -19.07
C LEU A 103 5.58 9.61 -18.10
N LEU A 104 5.63 9.89 -16.78
CA LEU A 104 6.07 8.90 -15.78
C LEU A 104 4.92 8.23 -15.01
N GLY A 105 3.79 8.93 -14.85
CA GLY A 105 2.62 8.38 -14.13
C GLY A 105 1.86 7.32 -14.93
N ARG A 106 1.64 7.54 -16.24
CA ARG A 106 0.83 6.64 -17.09
C ARG A 106 1.29 5.17 -17.11
N PRO A 107 2.59 4.82 -17.24
CA PRO A 107 3.01 3.42 -17.22
C PRO A 107 2.73 2.74 -15.87
N ILE A 108 2.83 3.47 -14.75
CA ILE A 108 2.49 2.95 -13.42
C ILE A 108 1.00 2.65 -13.34
N PHE A 109 0.14 3.57 -13.81
CA PHE A 109 -1.32 3.35 -13.83
C PHE A 109 -1.74 2.22 -14.77
N LEU A 110 -1.11 2.09 -15.93
CA LEU A 110 -1.32 0.95 -16.84
C LEU A 110 -0.88 -0.36 -16.20
N GLY A 111 0.23 -0.36 -15.46
CA GLY A 111 0.67 -1.50 -14.66
C GLY A 111 -0.36 -1.89 -13.61
N VAL A 112 -0.86 -0.92 -12.83
CA VAL A 112 -1.91 -1.17 -11.82
C VAL A 112 -3.16 -1.76 -12.49
N LEU A 113 -3.61 -1.17 -13.61
CA LEU A 113 -4.77 -1.66 -14.35
C LEU A 113 -4.55 -3.08 -14.87
N ALA A 114 -3.37 -3.39 -15.43
CA ALA A 114 -3.04 -4.72 -15.92
C ALA A 114 -3.09 -5.78 -14.80
N TYR A 115 -2.58 -5.47 -13.61
CA TYR A 115 -2.65 -6.38 -12.46
C TYR A 115 -4.08 -6.56 -11.94
N LEU A 116 -4.90 -5.51 -11.93
CA LEU A 116 -6.31 -5.60 -11.57
C LEU A 116 -7.09 -6.47 -12.57
N LEU A 117 -6.81 -6.32 -13.87
CA LEU A 117 -7.41 -7.15 -14.92
C LEU A 117 -6.95 -8.61 -14.82
N LEU A 118 -5.68 -8.85 -14.51
CA LEU A 118 -5.14 -10.20 -14.32
C LEU A 118 -5.78 -10.87 -13.09
N MET A 119 -5.96 -10.14 -12.00
CA MET A 119 -6.69 -10.62 -10.80
C MET A 119 -8.16 -10.94 -11.13
N ALA A 120 -8.83 -10.08 -11.90
CA ALA A 120 -10.20 -10.30 -12.35
C ALA A 120 -10.30 -11.54 -13.26
N LEU A 121 -9.34 -11.72 -14.17
CA LEU A 121 -9.27 -12.88 -15.06
C LEU A 121 -9.07 -14.17 -14.26
N CYS A 122 -8.11 -14.21 -13.33
CA CYS A 122 -7.90 -15.36 -12.45
C CYS A 122 -9.16 -15.68 -11.63
N SER A 123 -9.84 -14.65 -11.13
CA SER A 123 -11.10 -14.80 -10.41
C SER A 123 -12.22 -15.35 -11.30
N ALA A 124 -12.30 -14.91 -12.56
CA ALA A 124 -13.26 -15.43 -13.52
C ALA A 124 -12.99 -16.90 -13.88
N ILE A 125 -11.73 -17.29 -14.06
CA ILE A 125 -11.32 -18.68 -14.30
C ILE A 125 -11.70 -19.57 -13.11
N SER A 126 -11.67 -19.06 -11.88
CA SER A 126 -12.12 -19.81 -10.69
C SER A 126 -13.59 -20.24 -10.78
N PHE A 127 -14.47 -19.47 -11.43
CA PHE A 127 -15.87 -19.88 -11.66
C PHE A 127 -16.02 -21.01 -12.67
N TRP A 128 -15.01 -21.25 -13.49
CA TRP A 128 -14.97 -22.35 -14.44
C TRP A 128 -14.44 -23.64 -13.82
N LEU A 129 -13.47 -23.52 -12.91
CA LEU A 129 -12.79 -24.65 -12.29
C LEU A 129 -13.50 -25.15 -11.03
N TRP A 130 -14.19 -24.27 -10.30
CA TRP A 130 -14.78 -24.57 -9.01
C TRP A 130 -16.29 -24.41 -8.98
N SER A 131 -16.92 -25.03 -7.97
CA SER A 131 -18.32 -24.78 -7.68
C SER A 131 -18.56 -23.30 -7.38
N PHE A 132 -19.75 -22.80 -7.71
CA PHE A 132 -20.09 -21.39 -7.56
C PHE A 132 -19.77 -20.84 -6.15
N VAL A 133 -20.11 -21.58 -5.10
CA VAL A 133 -19.85 -21.17 -3.71
C VAL A 133 -18.35 -21.04 -3.44
N ASN A 134 -17.54 -21.98 -3.92
CA ASN A 134 -16.10 -21.96 -3.74
C ASN A 134 -15.43 -20.84 -4.54
N ALA A 135 -15.92 -20.59 -5.76
CA ALA A 135 -15.46 -19.47 -6.58
C ALA A 135 -15.76 -18.13 -5.92
N VAL A 136 -16.99 -17.93 -5.41
CA VAL A 136 -17.35 -16.70 -4.67
C VAL A 136 -16.47 -16.51 -3.44
N ARG A 137 -16.25 -17.56 -2.64
CA ARG A 137 -15.34 -17.50 -1.48
C ARG A 137 -13.93 -17.09 -1.89
N ALA A 138 -13.41 -17.63 -2.98
CA ALA A 138 -12.09 -17.28 -3.49
C ALA A 138 -12.01 -15.80 -3.93
N VAL A 139 -13.03 -15.28 -4.61
CA VAL A 139 -13.08 -13.86 -5.00
C VAL A 139 -13.12 -12.95 -3.76
N ILE A 140 -13.92 -13.32 -2.75
CA ILE A 140 -13.97 -12.58 -1.48
C ILE A 140 -12.61 -12.60 -0.79
N CYS A 141 -11.96 -13.76 -0.67
CA CYS A 141 -10.61 -13.86 -0.10
C CYS A 141 -9.60 -12.99 -0.88
N CYS A 142 -9.62 -13.05 -2.21
CA CYS A 142 -8.79 -12.19 -3.05
C CYS A 142 -9.04 -10.70 -2.76
N GLY A 143 -10.30 -10.28 -2.66
CA GLY A 143 -10.65 -8.90 -2.32
C GLY A 143 -10.14 -8.47 -0.94
N ILE A 144 -10.29 -9.33 0.06
CA ILE A 144 -9.80 -9.10 1.43
C ILE A 144 -8.27 -8.96 1.45
N ILE A 145 -7.54 -9.89 0.79
CA ILE A 145 -6.08 -9.85 0.70
C ILE A 145 -5.62 -8.57 0.02
N ALA A 146 -6.25 -8.18 -1.09
CA ALA A 146 -5.92 -6.96 -1.81
C ALA A 146 -6.14 -5.72 -0.95
N LEU A 147 -7.29 -5.63 -0.26
CA LEU A 147 -7.63 -4.51 0.61
C LEU A 147 -6.66 -4.41 1.80
N LEU A 148 -6.37 -5.53 2.47
CA LEU A 148 -5.41 -5.58 3.57
C LEU A 148 -4.03 -5.15 3.10
N THR A 149 -3.57 -5.65 1.96
CA THR A 149 -2.25 -5.33 1.44
C THR A 149 -2.15 -3.85 1.04
N ALA A 150 -3.22 -3.29 0.45
CA ALA A 150 -3.31 -1.87 0.16
C ALA A 150 -3.22 -1.04 1.44
N TRP A 151 -4.01 -1.39 2.46
CA TRP A 151 -4.01 -0.70 3.75
C TRP A 151 -2.62 -0.73 4.40
N MET A 152 -1.98 -1.90 4.44
CA MET A 152 -0.64 -2.06 5.01
C MET A 152 0.40 -1.25 4.23
N THR A 153 0.32 -1.21 2.90
CA THR A 153 1.24 -0.46 2.05
C THR A 153 1.12 1.04 2.31
N ILE A 154 -0.11 1.58 2.36
CA ILE A 154 -0.32 2.99 2.70
C ILE A 154 0.23 3.29 4.09
N TYR A 155 -0.14 2.48 5.09
CA TYR A 155 0.29 2.70 6.46
C TYR A 155 1.82 2.71 6.59
N PHE A 156 2.51 1.73 6.00
CA PHE A 156 3.97 1.65 6.11
C PHE A 156 4.70 2.73 5.31
N VAL A 157 4.24 3.07 4.11
CA VAL A 157 4.84 4.16 3.34
C VAL A 157 4.66 5.48 4.10
N ALA A 158 3.45 5.77 4.57
CA ALA A 158 3.20 6.96 5.37
C ALA A 158 4.02 6.97 6.66
N LEU A 159 4.08 5.84 7.38
CA LEU A 159 4.86 5.71 8.60
C LEU A 159 6.35 5.93 8.35
N LEU A 160 6.87 5.44 7.23
CA LEU A 160 8.28 5.63 6.84
C LEU A 160 8.58 7.12 6.68
N PHE A 161 7.82 7.85 5.86
CA PHE A 161 8.05 9.27 5.63
C PHE A 161 7.81 10.11 6.88
N TRP A 162 6.76 9.84 7.63
CA TRP A 162 6.50 10.51 8.90
C TRP A 162 7.61 10.24 9.93
N SER A 163 8.11 9.01 10.02
CA SER A 163 9.23 8.67 10.92
C SER A 163 10.53 9.33 10.47
N LEU A 164 10.81 9.39 9.16
CA LEU A 164 11.96 10.12 8.63
C LEU A 164 11.91 11.60 8.99
N TYR A 165 10.73 12.23 8.86
CA TYR A 165 10.52 13.61 9.28
C TYR A 165 10.74 13.79 10.79
N VAL A 166 10.07 13.00 11.63
CA VAL A 166 10.12 13.12 13.10
C VAL A 166 11.52 12.85 13.64
N LEU A 167 12.21 11.85 13.09
CA LEU A 167 13.59 11.55 13.49
C LEU A 167 14.53 12.67 13.06
N ASN A 168 14.20 13.49 12.06
CA ASN A 168 15.04 14.54 11.51
C ASN A 168 16.38 13.98 10.95
N PHE A 169 16.89 14.58 9.88
CA PHE A 169 18.18 14.21 9.30
C PHE A 169 19.30 14.18 10.35
N TRP A 170 19.28 15.11 11.30
CA TRP A 170 20.34 15.23 12.31
C TRP A 170 20.41 14.05 13.28
N VAL A 171 19.28 13.51 13.74
CA VAL A 171 19.31 12.36 14.64
C VAL A 171 19.75 11.11 13.87
N LEU A 172 19.33 10.96 12.62
CA LEU A 172 19.79 9.86 11.76
C LEU A 172 21.30 9.96 11.49
N ALA A 173 21.82 11.16 11.23
CA ALA A 173 23.25 11.41 11.04
C ALA A 173 24.05 11.10 12.31
N ILE A 174 23.56 11.49 13.49
CA ILE A 174 24.19 11.18 14.78
C ILE A 174 24.18 9.67 15.04
N ILE A 175 23.08 8.97 14.78
CA ILE A 175 22.99 7.51 14.92
C ILE A 175 23.98 6.82 13.98
N ALA A 176 24.05 7.25 12.72
CA ALA A 176 24.97 6.70 11.73
C ALA A 176 26.44 6.91 12.14
N LEU A 177 26.80 8.10 12.62
CA LEU A 177 28.13 8.41 13.14
C LEU A 177 28.48 7.56 14.37
N PHE A 178 27.53 7.40 15.30
CA PHE A 178 27.73 6.57 16.48
C PHE A 178 27.95 5.09 16.13
N TYR A 179 27.18 4.56 15.17
CA TYR A 179 27.34 3.21 14.66
C TYR A 179 28.71 3.02 13.99
N GLN A 180 29.14 3.97 13.15
CA GLN A 180 30.44 3.93 12.49
C GLN A 180 31.59 3.98 13.51
N TYR A 181 31.49 4.83 14.53
CA TYR A 181 32.45 4.92 15.62
C TYR A 181 32.57 3.61 16.42
N ARG A 182 31.43 2.97 16.74
CA ARG A 182 31.41 1.66 17.41
C ARG A 182 32.05 0.57 16.56
N ARG A 183 31.75 0.54 15.26
CA ARG A 183 32.32 -0.41 14.30
C ARG A 183 33.85 -0.27 14.17
N GLN A 184 34.38 0.94 14.25
CA GLN A 184 35.83 1.18 14.18
C GLN A 184 36.59 0.77 15.45
N ARG A 185 35.87 0.57 16.57
CA ARG A 185 36.45 0.17 17.87
C ARG A 185 36.25 -1.31 18.22
N ALA A 186 35.50 -2.04 17.41
CA ALA A 186 35.30 -3.49 17.52
C ALA A 186 36.24 -4.21 16.54
#